data_AF-A0A6N3D6D0-F1
#
_entry.id   AF-A0A6N3D6D0-F1
#
_cell.length_a   1.000
_cell.length_b   1.000
_cell.length_c   1.000
_cell.angle_alpha   90.00
_cell.angle_beta   90.00
_cell.angle_gamma   90.00
#
_symmetry.space_group_name_H-M   'P 1'
#
loop_
_entity.id
_entity.type
_entity.pdbx_description
1 polymer ?
#
loop_
_entity_poly.entity_id
_entity_poly.type
_entity_poly.pdbx_seq_one_letter_code
_entity_poly.pdbx_strand_id
1 'polypeptide(L)'
;MSFIVTFILSLILVPIVSKVTKNLGIIAHTNKQTIHKGVIARTGGYAIYVSFLIGAMIFLKTDIKINSILIGGFIIFLTGFYDDIHDISPKLKMLGQIIAALVVIFYGGISLKGFTLPFLPDTVSYIIAIIITIAWIVGITNAVNLIDGLDGLCGGISIIVLVTISLTSLTYGRTDISSLSLLLAGAIGGFLVYNFHPASVFLGDCGALFIGYMIAVISLLGFGYKSSSFFTLGAPIIVLMVPIMDTIIAIVRRKVHHKSFSEADRGHLHHKLMFSLELGQTKSVLILYFVTFLFSLCSYLYLYDRIAASILFITLMVLFEIFVEATSMIGRKYKPLLTIANIFIKSEYLPSIKDSKPYRRVIKKVKKQYLAIIVLIFAIVFSLIFIIDNNRTSNIKQTPPKIVYEASENETKLMSNIYNQLTTAINSNYRENIGELVGTYFVCDYYTLTNKSLDQIGGVNYFYSDKKDDFETYAKNDYYKEVNTYINNKENTQEVKSYNIISYEQSSKALKGLDDYNYYDLTIEINFGEYNSIIKSETLTTTVSLIE
;
A
#
# COMPACT_ATOMS: atom_id res chain seq x y z
N MET A 1 18.48 -8.09 4.32
CA MET A 1 18.91 -8.43 5.69
C MET A 1 17.74 -8.69 6.64
N SER A 2 16.74 -7.81 6.71
CA SER A 2 15.59 -7.94 7.64
C SER A 2 14.91 -9.31 7.60
N PHE A 3 14.60 -9.83 6.41
CA PHE A 3 14.04 -11.17 6.21
C PHE A 3 14.93 -12.29 6.76
N ILE A 4 16.23 -12.26 6.40
CA ILE A 4 17.17 -13.33 6.73
C ILE A 4 17.36 -13.43 8.25
N VAL A 5 17.50 -12.28 8.93
CA VAL A 5 17.69 -12.25 10.37
C VAL A 5 16.47 -12.82 11.10
N THR A 6 15.26 -12.37 10.76
CA THR A 6 14.05 -12.89 11.42
C THR A 6 13.74 -14.33 11.04
N PHE A 7 14.12 -14.76 9.83
CA PHE A 7 14.07 -16.16 9.42
C PHE A 7 14.95 -17.04 10.31
N ILE A 8 16.23 -16.67 10.47
CA ILE A 8 17.17 -17.44 11.30
C ILE A 8 16.73 -17.43 12.76
N LEU A 9 16.31 -16.27 13.29
CA LEU A 9 15.79 -16.17 14.66
C LEU A 9 14.60 -17.09 14.89
N SER A 10 13.62 -17.09 13.97
CA SER A 10 12.43 -17.94 14.08
C SER A 10 12.79 -19.41 13.93
N LEU A 11 13.67 -19.75 13.00
CA LEU A 11 14.16 -21.12 12.79
C LEU A 11 14.81 -21.69 14.06
N ILE A 12 15.53 -20.86 14.83
CA ILE A 12 16.15 -21.24 16.10
C ILE A 12 15.14 -21.25 17.25
N LEU A 13 14.24 -20.26 17.32
CA LEU A 13 13.31 -20.09 18.44
C LEU A 13 12.18 -21.14 18.43
N VAL A 14 11.70 -21.58 17.26
CA VAL A 14 10.61 -22.58 17.18
C VAL A 14 10.89 -23.85 17.98
N PRO A 15 12.02 -24.57 17.84
CA PRO A 15 12.28 -25.78 18.62
C PRO A 15 12.44 -25.49 20.12
N ILE A 16 13.00 -24.34 20.49
CA ILE A 16 13.18 -23.93 21.89
C ILE A 16 11.82 -23.70 22.55
N VAL A 17 10.98 -22.86 21.93
CA VAL A 17 9.63 -22.56 22.40
C VAL A 17 8.79 -23.84 22.42
N SER A 18 8.88 -24.67 21.38
CA SER A 18 8.15 -25.95 21.29
C SER A 18 8.45 -26.89 22.47
N LYS A 19 9.69 -26.91 22.97
CA LYS A 19 10.04 -27.71 24.14
C LYS A 19 9.41 -27.17 25.43
N VAL A 20 9.42 -25.85 25.61
CA VAL A 20 8.86 -25.19 26.81
C VAL A 20 7.34 -25.38 26.88
N THR A 21 6.63 -25.11 25.79
CA THR A 21 5.17 -25.18 25.72
C THR A 21 4.63 -26.60 25.84
N LYS A 22 5.35 -27.61 25.32
CA LYS A 22 5.03 -29.03 25.56
C LYS A 22 5.05 -29.34 27.05
N ASN A 23 6.03 -28.82 27.79
CA ASN A 23 6.11 -28.99 29.25
C ASN A 23 5.00 -28.25 30.00
N LEU A 24 4.52 -27.13 29.45
CA LEU A 24 3.39 -26.35 30.00
C LEU A 24 2.01 -26.91 29.60
N GLY A 25 1.95 -27.97 28.79
CA GLY A 25 0.70 -28.56 28.32
C GLY A 25 -0.02 -27.75 27.23
N ILE A 26 0.63 -26.78 26.61
CA ILE A 26 0.07 -25.99 25.49
C ILE A 26 0.25 -26.80 24.19
N ILE A 27 -0.62 -27.80 24.02
CA ILE A 27 -0.58 -28.77 22.92
C ILE A 27 -1.90 -28.79 22.15
N ALA A 28 -1.85 -29.23 20.89
CA ALA A 28 -3.05 -29.45 20.12
C ALA A 28 -3.79 -30.68 20.62
N HIS A 29 -4.96 -30.45 21.21
CA HIS A 29 -5.85 -31.54 21.61
C HIS A 29 -6.54 -32.15 20.38
N THR A 30 -6.61 -33.48 20.36
CA THR A 30 -7.34 -34.21 19.31
C THR A 30 -8.84 -34.14 19.57
N ASN A 31 -9.61 -33.76 18.56
CA ASN A 31 -11.08 -33.79 18.58
C ASN A 31 -11.59 -34.56 17.34
N LYS A 32 -12.87 -34.90 17.28
CA LYS A 32 -13.56 -35.53 16.11
C LYS A 32 -13.44 -34.73 14.80
N GLN A 33 -12.79 -33.57 14.84
CA GLN A 33 -12.68 -32.59 13.76
C GLN A 33 -11.23 -32.34 13.33
N THR A 34 -10.24 -32.83 14.08
CA THR A 34 -8.82 -32.61 13.79
C THR A 34 -8.26 -33.73 12.89
N ILE A 35 -7.53 -33.37 11.84
CA ILE A 35 -6.99 -34.31 10.84
C ILE A 35 -5.61 -34.88 11.26
N HIS A 36 -4.90 -34.21 12.18
CA HIS A 36 -3.57 -34.62 12.60
C HIS A 36 -3.57 -35.81 13.57
N LYS A 37 -2.49 -36.59 13.54
CA LYS A 37 -2.24 -37.70 14.46
C LYS A 37 -1.07 -37.34 15.39
N GLY A 38 -1.24 -37.53 16.69
CA GLY A 38 -0.20 -37.29 17.71
C GLY A 38 -0.29 -35.95 18.43
N VAL A 39 0.63 -35.73 19.38
CA VAL A 39 0.71 -34.50 20.19
C VAL A 39 1.60 -33.49 19.48
N ILE A 40 0.99 -32.50 18.82
CA ILE A 40 1.69 -31.41 18.13
C ILE A 40 1.57 -30.14 18.98
N ALA A 41 2.67 -29.40 19.14
CA ALA A 41 2.67 -28.19 19.97
C ALA A 41 2.08 -26.99 19.21
N ARG A 42 1.26 -26.16 19.88
CA ARG A 42 0.70 -24.90 19.32
C ARG A 42 1.55 -23.69 19.75
N THR A 43 2.62 -23.41 19.02
CA THR A 43 3.71 -22.55 19.54
C THR A 43 4.37 -21.68 18.49
N GLY A 44 4.00 -21.86 17.21
CA GLY A 44 4.58 -21.13 16.10
C GLY A 44 4.44 -19.63 16.27
N GLY A 45 3.26 -19.18 16.73
CA GLY A 45 2.96 -17.78 16.96
C GLY A 45 3.93 -17.08 17.90
N TYR A 46 4.36 -17.75 18.97
CA TYR A 46 5.29 -17.15 19.94
C TYR A 46 6.68 -16.93 19.34
N ALA A 47 7.19 -17.92 18.61
CA ALA A 47 8.47 -17.81 17.94
C ALA A 47 8.44 -16.73 16.85
N ILE A 48 7.34 -16.65 16.06
CA ILE A 48 7.15 -15.60 15.05
C ILE A 48 7.12 -14.23 15.71
N TYR A 49 6.33 -14.04 16.76
CA TYR A 49 6.17 -12.77 17.45
C TYR A 49 7.50 -12.27 18.03
N VAL A 50 8.22 -13.13 18.76
CA VAL A 50 9.51 -12.76 19.37
C VAL A 50 10.56 -12.46 18.29
N SER A 51 10.62 -13.27 17.22
CA SER A 51 11.55 -13.03 16.11
C SER A 51 11.25 -11.71 15.41
N PHE A 52 9.98 -11.43 15.17
CA PHE A 52 9.52 -10.17 14.60
C PHE A 52 9.87 -8.98 15.49
N LEU A 53 9.64 -9.06 16.80
CA LEU A 53 9.99 -7.99 17.75
C LEU A 53 11.49 -7.71 17.78
N ILE A 54 12.34 -8.74 17.87
CA ILE A 54 13.79 -8.57 17.84
C ILE A 54 14.21 -7.94 16.51
N GLY A 55 13.68 -8.43 15.40
CA GLY A 55 13.94 -7.84 14.09
C GLY A 55 13.46 -6.39 13.97
N ALA A 56 12.30 -6.05 14.54
CA ALA A 56 11.79 -4.68 14.60
C ALA A 56 12.73 -3.77 15.38
N MET A 57 13.27 -4.22 16.52
CA MET A 57 14.25 -3.45 17.31
C MET A 57 15.57 -3.20 16.54
N ILE A 58 15.99 -4.14 15.69
CA ILE A 58 17.24 -4.03 14.93
C ILE A 58 17.06 -3.14 13.69
N PHE A 59 15.95 -3.30 12.96
CA PHE A 59 15.80 -2.76 11.60
C PHE A 59 14.82 -1.60 11.48
N LEU A 60 13.95 -1.35 12.46
CA LEU A 60 12.95 -0.28 12.37
C LEU A 60 13.34 0.90 13.26
N LYS A 61 13.21 2.11 12.72
CA LYS A 61 13.25 3.33 13.52
C LYS A 61 11.88 3.54 14.15
N THR A 62 11.83 3.65 15.47
CA THR A 62 10.58 3.87 16.19
C THR A 62 10.03 5.26 15.91
N ASP A 63 8.79 5.31 15.43
CA ASP A 63 7.96 6.51 15.38
C ASP A 63 6.57 6.20 15.95
N ILE A 64 5.67 7.19 15.98
CA ILE A 64 4.31 7.02 16.52
C ILE A 64 3.55 5.89 15.79
N LYS A 65 3.73 5.74 14.48
CA LYS A 65 3.05 4.71 13.68
C LYS A 65 3.58 3.33 14.03
N ILE A 66 4.89 3.12 13.99
CA ILE A 66 5.52 1.84 14.35
C ILE A 66 5.18 1.47 15.80
N ASN A 67 5.24 2.42 16.74
CA ASN A 67 4.87 2.17 18.13
C ASN A 67 3.40 1.72 18.25
N SER A 68 2.48 2.36 17.54
CA SER A 68 1.07 1.95 17.55
C SER A 68 0.87 0.52 17.01
N ILE A 69 1.63 0.13 15.99
CA ILE A 69 1.60 -1.20 15.39
C ILE A 69 2.10 -2.25 16.37
N LEU A 70 3.21 -1.96 17.05
CA LEU A 70 3.82 -2.85 18.04
C LEU A 70 2.92 -3.02 19.28
N ILE A 71 2.31 -1.93 19.77
CA ILE A 71 1.37 -1.97 20.91
C ILE A 71 0.11 -2.76 20.54
N GLY A 72 -0.51 -2.46 19.39
CA GLY A 72 -1.66 -3.22 18.91
C GLY A 72 -1.32 -4.69 18.65
N GLY A 73 -0.12 -4.96 18.11
CA GLY A 73 0.39 -6.31 17.91
C GLY A 73 0.60 -7.07 19.21
N PHE A 74 1.05 -6.40 20.27
CA PHE A 74 1.16 -6.98 21.61
C PHE A 74 -0.22 -7.31 22.20
N ILE A 75 -1.22 -6.45 22.03
CA ILE A 75 -2.61 -6.72 22.46
C ILE A 75 -3.16 -7.96 21.74
N ILE A 76 -2.96 -8.07 20.43
CA ILE A 76 -3.36 -9.23 19.63
C ILE A 76 -2.63 -10.49 20.09
N PHE A 77 -1.31 -10.39 20.28
CA PHE A 77 -0.49 -11.48 20.80
C PHE A 77 -1.02 -12.00 22.13
N LEU A 78 -1.30 -11.11 23.09
CA LEU A 78 -1.88 -11.47 24.39
C LEU A 78 -3.27 -12.09 24.26
N THR A 79 -4.10 -11.56 23.37
CA THR A 79 -5.45 -12.09 23.11
C THR A 79 -5.37 -13.53 22.65
N GLY A 80 -4.54 -13.81 21.64
CA GLY A 80 -4.38 -15.16 21.13
C GLY A 80 -3.57 -16.08 22.04
N PHE A 81 -2.62 -15.55 22.82
CA PHE A 81 -1.93 -16.33 23.86
C PHE A 81 -2.90 -16.79 24.95
N TYR A 82 -3.77 -15.91 25.42
CA TYR A 82 -4.78 -16.23 26.43
C TYR A 82 -5.79 -17.25 25.90
N ASP A 83 -6.14 -17.14 24.62
CA ASP A 83 -7.01 -18.04 23.89
C ASP A 83 -6.41 -19.44 23.67
N ASP A 84 -5.13 -19.54 23.28
CA ASP A 84 -4.44 -20.84 23.15
C ASP A 84 -4.41 -21.64 24.46
N ILE A 85 -4.57 -20.97 25.62
CA ILE A 85 -4.59 -21.60 26.96
C ILE A 85 -6.02 -21.87 27.45
N HIS A 86 -6.95 -20.94 27.22
CA HIS A 86 -8.27 -20.96 27.87
C HIS A 86 -9.46 -21.16 26.90
N ASP A 87 -9.23 -21.31 25.59
CA ASP A 87 -10.26 -21.43 24.54
C ASP A 87 -11.37 -20.36 24.72
N ILE A 88 -11.02 -19.08 24.57
CA ILE A 88 -11.92 -17.99 24.94
C ILE A 88 -13.06 -17.81 23.94
N SER A 89 -14.16 -17.23 24.42
CA SER A 89 -15.32 -16.97 23.57
C SER A 89 -14.97 -16.03 22.38
N PRO A 90 -15.58 -16.22 21.19
CA PRO A 90 -15.34 -15.36 20.02
C PRO A 90 -15.53 -13.86 20.27
N LYS A 91 -16.42 -13.50 21.21
CA LYS A 91 -16.67 -12.10 21.60
C LYS A 91 -15.46 -11.47 22.29
N LEU A 92 -14.75 -12.24 23.12
CA LEU A 92 -13.54 -11.77 23.79
C LEU A 92 -12.38 -11.64 22.81
N LYS A 93 -12.22 -12.59 21.87
CA LYS A 93 -11.25 -12.46 20.77
C LYS A 93 -11.50 -11.17 19.96
N MET A 94 -12.76 -10.92 19.61
CA MET A 94 -13.16 -9.73 18.86
C MET A 94 -12.91 -8.44 19.65
N LEU A 95 -13.13 -8.43 20.96
CA LEU A 95 -12.82 -7.28 21.81
C LEU A 95 -11.33 -6.92 21.77
N GLY A 96 -10.44 -7.91 21.91
CA GLY A 96 -8.99 -7.70 21.80
C GLY A 96 -8.58 -7.13 20.44
N GLN A 97 -9.18 -7.64 19.36
CA GLN A 97 -8.96 -7.13 18.00
C GLN A 97 -9.43 -5.69 17.81
N ILE A 98 -10.59 -5.34 18.36
CA ILE A 98 -11.12 -3.98 18.32
C ILE A 98 -10.21 -3.03 19.11
N ILE A 99 -9.77 -3.42 20.32
CA ILE A 99 -8.85 -2.59 21.12
C ILE A 99 -7.55 -2.33 20.36
N ALA A 100 -6.96 -3.37 19.76
CA ALA A 100 -5.76 -3.21 18.93
C ALA A 100 -5.99 -2.27 17.72
N ALA A 101 -7.13 -2.40 17.03
CA ALA A 101 -7.50 -1.52 15.92
C ALA A 101 -7.65 -0.06 16.37
N LEU A 102 -8.28 0.19 17.53
CA LEU A 102 -8.44 1.53 18.09
C LEU A 102 -7.10 2.18 18.43
N VAL A 103 -6.13 1.41 18.96
CA VAL A 103 -4.76 1.91 19.21
C VAL A 103 -4.11 2.36 17.90
N VAL A 104 -4.14 1.53 16.86
CA VAL A 104 -3.56 1.84 15.54
C VAL A 104 -4.19 3.09 14.92
N ILE A 105 -5.51 3.24 15.07
CA ILE A 105 -6.27 4.37 14.53
C ILE A 105 -5.98 5.65 15.30
N PHE A 106 -6.20 5.67 16.62
CA PHE A 106 -6.19 6.90 17.41
C PHE A 106 -4.81 7.32 17.88
N TYR A 107 -3.94 6.36 18.23
CA TYR A 107 -2.56 6.66 18.60
C TYR A 107 -1.65 6.71 17.36
N GLY A 108 -1.81 5.77 16.42
CA GLY A 108 -0.98 5.70 15.21
C GLY A 108 -1.39 6.66 14.09
N GLY A 109 -2.65 7.13 14.07
CA GLY A 109 -3.19 7.88 12.94
C GLY A 109 -3.26 7.04 11.65
N ILE A 110 -3.38 5.72 11.79
CA ILE A 110 -3.44 4.77 10.68
C ILE A 110 -4.91 4.40 10.45
N SER A 111 -5.49 5.01 9.42
CA SER A 111 -6.85 4.73 8.97
C SER A 111 -6.96 4.89 7.46
N LEU A 112 -8.11 4.54 6.90
CA LEU A 112 -8.41 4.84 5.52
C LEU A 112 -8.42 6.37 5.29
N LYS A 113 -7.38 6.89 4.61
CA LYS A 113 -7.24 8.32 4.31
C LYS A 113 -7.91 8.66 2.98
N GLY A 114 -8.36 9.91 2.84
CA GLY A 114 -8.98 10.41 1.62
C GLY A 114 -10.35 9.81 1.30
N PHE A 115 -10.95 9.03 2.20
CA PHE A 115 -12.29 8.49 2.00
C PHE A 115 -13.34 9.59 2.12
N THR A 116 -13.91 9.99 0.97
CA THR A 116 -14.99 10.97 0.87
C THR A 116 -16.16 10.34 0.15
N LEU A 117 -17.33 10.32 0.77
CA LEU A 117 -18.56 9.92 0.10
C LEU A 117 -19.20 11.15 -0.54
N PRO A 118 -19.56 11.09 -1.83
CA PRO A 118 -20.25 12.19 -2.47
C PRO A 118 -21.56 12.46 -1.72
N PHE A 119 -21.91 13.73 -1.55
CA PHE A 119 -23.13 14.20 -0.87
C PHE A 119 -23.18 14.01 0.65
N LEU A 120 -22.10 13.58 1.31
CA LEU A 120 -22.02 13.53 2.78
C LEU A 120 -21.01 14.55 3.33
N PRO A 121 -21.24 15.12 4.53
CA PRO A 121 -20.25 15.96 5.20
C PRO A 121 -18.96 15.18 5.48
N ASP A 122 -17.81 15.86 5.44
CA ASP A 122 -16.49 15.26 5.66
C ASP A 122 -16.39 14.55 7.01
N THR A 123 -17.01 15.10 8.06
CA THR A 123 -17.07 14.46 9.39
C THR A 123 -17.75 13.09 9.34
N VAL A 124 -18.83 12.96 8.56
CA VAL A 124 -19.55 11.68 8.41
C VAL A 124 -18.70 10.70 7.60
N SER A 125 -18.08 11.18 6.51
CA SER A 125 -17.15 10.37 5.71
C SER A 125 -15.99 9.84 6.55
N TYR A 126 -15.43 10.68 7.43
CA TYR A 126 -14.36 10.30 8.36
C TYR A 126 -14.80 9.21 9.35
N ILE A 127 -15.98 9.35 9.97
CA ILE A 127 -16.52 8.33 10.90
C ILE A 127 -16.70 6.99 10.17
N ILE A 128 -17.25 7.01 8.95
CA ILE A 128 -17.41 5.81 8.12
C ILE A 128 -16.05 5.20 7.80
N ALA A 129 -15.03 6.01 7.48
CA ALA A 129 -13.67 5.55 7.23
C ALA A 129 -13.08 4.83 8.45
N ILE A 130 -13.31 5.33 9.67
CA ILE A 130 -12.92 4.67 10.92
C ILE A 130 -13.61 3.32 11.08
N ILE A 131 -14.93 3.26 10.88
CA ILE A 131 -15.71 2.00 10.98
C ILE A 131 -15.20 0.97 9.97
N ILE A 132 -14.96 1.38 8.73
CA ILE A 132 -14.40 0.52 7.68
C ILE A 132 -12.99 0.04 8.07
N THR A 133 -12.16 0.92 8.65
CA THR A 133 -10.80 0.56 9.09
C THR A 133 -10.84 -0.49 10.21
N ILE A 134 -11.73 -0.34 11.19
CA ILE A 134 -11.91 -1.34 12.26
C ILE A 134 -12.38 -2.66 11.65
N ALA A 135 -13.40 -2.62 10.78
CA ALA A 135 -13.92 -3.80 10.09
C ALA A 135 -12.84 -4.48 9.22
N TRP A 136 -11.95 -3.71 8.60
CA TRP A 136 -10.81 -4.21 7.84
C TRP A 136 -9.83 -4.95 8.72
N ILE A 137 -9.35 -4.32 9.81
CA ILE A 137 -8.38 -4.93 10.73
C ILE A 137 -8.96 -6.21 11.33
N VAL A 138 -10.17 -6.13 11.91
CA VAL A 138 -10.86 -7.29 12.51
C VAL A 138 -11.17 -8.36 11.47
N GLY A 139 -11.66 -7.96 10.29
CA GLY A 139 -12.06 -8.87 9.22
C GLY A 139 -10.89 -9.68 8.67
N ILE A 140 -9.80 -9.01 8.30
CA ILE A 140 -8.59 -9.69 7.79
C ILE A 140 -7.94 -10.53 8.89
N THR A 141 -7.91 -10.06 10.13
CA THR A 141 -7.40 -10.85 11.27
C THR A 141 -8.13 -12.18 11.41
N ASN A 142 -9.46 -12.16 11.38
CA ASN A 142 -10.26 -13.39 11.46
C ASN A 142 -10.19 -14.23 10.18
N ALA A 143 -10.09 -13.60 9.00
CA ALA A 143 -9.95 -14.33 7.74
C ALA A 143 -8.65 -15.14 7.70
N VAL A 144 -7.54 -14.56 8.17
CA VAL A 144 -6.25 -15.26 8.30
C VAL A 144 -6.34 -16.38 9.34
N ASN A 145 -7.02 -16.15 10.47
CA ASN A 145 -7.25 -17.21 11.45
C ASN A 145 -8.07 -18.39 10.88
N LEU A 146 -9.12 -18.11 10.09
CA LEU A 146 -9.98 -19.14 9.50
C LEU A 146 -9.26 -20.02 8.46
N ILE A 147 -8.25 -19.50 7.76
CA ILE A 147 -7.48 -20.29 6.79
C ILE A 147 -6.36 -21.12 7.44
N ASP A 148 -6.06 -20.93 8.73
CA ASP A 148 -5.09 -21.74 9.49
C ASP A 148 -5.65 -23.13 9.85
N GLY A 149 -6.14 -23.85 8.84
CA GLY A 149 -6.75 -25.18 8.98
C GLY A 149 -5.89 -26.33 8.45
N LEU A 150 -4.79 -26.04 7.74
CA LEU A 150 -3.87 -27.02 7.17
C LEU A 150 -2.40 -26.61 7.39
N ASP A 151 -1.54 -27.61 7.63
CA ASP A 151 -0.08 -27.47 7.70
C ASP A 151 0.47 -26.61 6.55
N GLY A 152 1.16 -25.54 6.90
CA GLY A 152 1.81 -24.61 5.98
C GLY A 152 0.87 -23.60 5.31
N LEU A 153 -0.44 -23.80 5.31
CA LEU A 153 -1.36 -22.98 4.49
C LEU A 153 -1.32 -21.49 4.86
N CYS A 154 -1.58 -21.17 6.13
CA CYS A 154 -1.59 -19.79 6.61
C CYS A 154 -0.21 -19.12 6.44
N GLY A 155 0.87 -19.81 6.81
CA GLY A 155 2.23 -19.29 6.71
C GLY A 155 2.63 -18.95 5.27
N GLY A 156 2.44 -19.86 4.33
CA GLY A 156 2.86 -19.60 2.94
C GLY A 156 2.02 -18.56 2.21
N ILE A 157 0.69 -18.55 2.40
CA ILE A 157 -0.16 -17.47 1.87
C ILE A 157 0.32 -16.13 2.41
N SER A 158 0.58 -16.04 3.71
CA SER A 158 1.04 -14.81 4.37
C SER A 158 2.40 -14.34 3.84
N ILE A 159 3.35 -15.24 3.58
CA ILE A 159 4.65 -14.89 2.97
C ILE A 159 4.45 -14.31 1.57
N ILE A 160 3.63 -14.94 0.72
CA ILE A 160 3.36 -14.45 -0.64
C ILE A 160 2.77 -13.03 -0.58
N VAL A 161 1.79 -12.82 0.31
CA VAL A 161 1.17 -11.52 0.56
C VAL A 161 2.20 -10.48 0.99
N LEU A 162 2.99 -10.78 2.02
CA LEU A 162 3.96 -9.84 2.61
C LEU A 162 5.12 -9.51 1.66
N VAL A 163 5.60 -10.50 0.90
CA VAL A 163 6.61 -10.26 -0.15
C VAL A 163 6.05 -9.33 -1.23
N THR A 164 4.80 -9.52 -1.63
CA THR A 164 4.15 -8.67 -2.64
C THR A 164 3.94 -7.25 -2.14
N ILE A 165 3.50 -7.09 -0.88
CA ILE A 165 3.42 -5.78 -0.23
C ILE A 165 4.81 -5.13 -0.16
N SER A 166 5.83 -5.90 0.20
CA SER A 166 7.22 -5.41 0.23
C SER A 166 7.68 -4.92 -1.14
N LEU A 167 7.55 -5.74 -2.18
CA LEU A 167 7.96 -5.39 -3.55
C LEU A 167 7.23 -4.13 -4.03
N THR A 168 5.91 -4.08 -3.86
CA THR A 168 5.09 -2.91 -4.20
C THR A 168 5.56 -1.67 -3.44
N SER A 169 5.81 -1.79 -2.14
CA SER A 169 6.24 -0.66 -1.31
C SER A 169 7.63 -0.15 -1.70
N LEU A 170 8.56 -1.03 -2.12
CA LEU A 170 9.87 -0.63 -2.64
C LEU A 170 9.74 0.16 -3.95
N THR A 171 8.83 -0.24 -4.84
CA THR A 171 8.54 0.51 -6.08
C THR A 171 8.05 1.93 -5.77
N TYR A 172 7.37 2.14 -4.64
CA TYR A 172 6.95 3.45 -4.16
C TYR A 172 7.95 4.15 -3.22
N GLY A 173 9.16 3.61 -3.05
CA GLY A 173 10.20 4.18 -2.17
C GLY A 173 9.90 4.05 -0.67
N ARG A 174 8.92 3.24 -0.27
CA ARG A 174 8.48 3.03 1.12
C ARG A 174 9.24 1.88 1.78
N THR A 175 10.50 2.15 2.09
CA THR A 175 11.41 1.19 2.74
C THR A 175 10.98 0.79 4.15
N ASP A 176 10.21 1.65 4.83
CA ASP A 176 9.59 1.40 6.14
C ASP A 176 8.61 0.22 6.07
N ILE A 177 7.70 0.24 5.09
CA ILE A 177 6.67 -0.78 4.89
C ILE A 177 7.28 -2.07 4.35
N SER A 178 8.26 -1.94 3.44
CA SER A 178 9.00 -3.09 2.92
C SER A 178 9.74 -3.83 4.05
N SER A 179 10.46 -3.10 4.89
CA SER A 179 11.20 -3.68 6.02
C SER A 179 10.26 -4.36 6.99
N LEU A 180 9.16 -3.70 7.36
CA LEU A 180 8.14 -4.27 8.25
C LEU A 180 7.54 -5.58 7.68
N SER A 181 7.24 -5.60 6.39
CA SER A 181 6.70 -6.78 5.69
C SER A 181 7.71 -7.92 5.62
N LEU A 182 8.98 -7.61 5.29
CA LEU A 182 10.05 -8.61 5.17
C LEU A 182 10.46 -9.18 6.53
N LEU A 183 10.44 -8.38 7.60
CA LEU A 183 10.66 -8.86 8.97
C LEU A 183 9.64 -9.94 9.33
N LEU A 184 8.36 -9.68 9.08
CA LEU A 184 7.31 -10.64 9.36
C LEU A 184 7.37 -11.85 8.42
N ALA A 185 7.59 -11.64 7.12
CA ALA A 185 7.74 -12.72 6.16
C ALA A 185 8.90 -13.66 6.52
N GLY A 186 10.03 -13.11 6.96
CA GLY A 186 11.18 -13.89 7.45
C GLY A 186 10.83 -14.71 8.69
N ALA A 187 10.21 -14.07 9.69
CA ALA A 187 9.78 -14.76 10.91
C ALA A 187 8.80 -15.92 10.62
N ILE A 188 7.84 -15.69 9.72
CA ILE A 188 6.91 -16.74 9.26
C ILE A 188 7.67 -17.82 8.48
N GLY A 189 8.64 -17.44 7.64
CA GLY A 189 9.46 -18.39 6.86
C GLY A 189 10.25 -19.36 7.74
N GLY A 190 10.87 -18.87 8.81
CA GLY A 190 11.60 -19.74 9.75
C GLY A 190 10.68 -20.71 10.48
N PHE A 191 9.46 -20.29 10.79
CA PHE A 191 8.41 -21.16 11.34
C PHE A 191 7.89 -22.17 10.31
N LEU A 192 7.74 -21.75 9.06
CA LEU A 192 7.17 -22.58 7.99
C LEU A 192 7.98 -23.84 7.75
N VAL A 193 9.30 -23.82 8.00
CA VAL A 193 10.16 -25.03 7.96
C VAL A 193 9.63 -26.15 8.86
N TYR A 194 9.09 -25.82 10.03
CA TYR A 194 8.54 -26.79 10.98
C TYR A 194 7.04 -27.07 10.80
N ASN A 195 6.35 -26.16 10.12
CA ASN A 195 4.90 -26.23 9.91
C ASN A 195 4.51 -26.77 8.52
N PHE A 196 5.44 -26.91 7.58
CA PHE A 196 5.17 -27.52 6.29
C PHE A 196 4.74 -28.99 6.47
N HIS A 197 3.81 -29.46 5.64
CA HIS A 197 3.23 -30.79 5.81
C HIS A 197 4.28 -31.91 5.63
N PRO A 198 4.38 -32.88 6.57
CA PRO A 198 3.63 -33.01 7.82
C PRO A 198 4.17 -32.10 8.94
N ALA A 199 3.30 -31.30 9.56
CA ALA A 199 3.71 -30.31 10.55
C ALA A 199 4.22 -30.96 11.86
N SER A 200 5.34 -30.43 12.36
CA SER A 200 5.90 -30.74 13.69
C SER A 200 5.47 -29.74 14.78
N VAL A 201 5.08 -28.53 14.36
CA VAL A 201 4.59 -27.44 15.22
C VAL A 201 3.44 -26.73 14.50
N PHE A 202 2.38 -26.40 15.25
CA PHE A 202 1.27 -25.60 14.77
C PHE A 202 1.42 -24.12 15.14
N LEU A 203 0.78 -23.28 14.34
CA LEU A 203 0.83 -21.83 14.47
C LEU A 203 0.16 -21.36 15.76
N GLY A 204 -1.04 -21.89 16.06
CA GLY A 204 -1.87 -21.48 17.20
C GLY A 204 -2.66 -20.20 16.92
N ASP A 205 -3.71 -19.96 17.70
CA ASP A 205 -4.56 -18.77 17.56
C ASP A 205 -3.72 -17.49 17.77
N CYS A 206 -2.74 -17.52 18.68
CA CYS A 206 -1.77 -16.42 18.87
C CYS A 206 -1.07 -16.02 17.58
N GLY A 207 -0.54 -16.99 16.83
CA GLY A 207 0.17 -16.72 15.59
C GLY A 207 -0.74 -16.25 14.47
N ALA A 208 -1.87 -16.92 14.27
CA ALA A 208 -2.78 -16.61 13.18
C ALA A 208 -3.42 -15.22 13.35
N LEU A 209 -3.83 -14.88 14.57
CA LEU A 209 -4.33 -13.54 14.90
C LEU A 209 -3.26 -12.46 14.70
N PHE A 210 -2.03 -12.70 15.18
CA PHE A 210 -0.94 -11.73 15.03
C PHE A 210 -0.58 -11.48 13.56
N ILE A 211 -0.43 -12.53 12.76
CA ILE A 211 -0.13 -12.42 11.33
C ILE A 211 -1.25 -11.68 10.60
N GLY A 212 -2.51 -12.04 10.87
CA GLY A 212 -3.67 -11.40 10.24
C GLY A 212 -3.77 -9.91 10.58
N TYR A 213 -3.58 -9.54 11.84
CA TYR A 213 -3.52 -8.14 12.27
C TYR A 213 -2.40 -7.39 11.56
N MET A 214 -1.18 -7.95 11.54
CA MET A 214 -0.04 -7.30 10.92
C MET A 214 -0.26 -7.09 9.43
N ILE A 215 -0.74 -8.10 8.70
CA ILE A 215 -1.07 -7.96 7.27
C ILE A 215 -2.10 -6.85 7.07
N ALA A 216 -3.17 -6.81 7.88
CA ALA A 216 -4.21 -5.80 7.77
C ALA A 216 -3.70 -4.37 8.00
N VAL A 217 -2.82 -4.18 8.99
CA VAL A 217 -2.29 -2.85 9.33
C VAL A 217 -1.19 -2.41 8.35
N ILE A 218 -0.28 -3.31 7.97
CA ILE A 218 0.73 -3.05 6.94
C ILE A 218 0.03 -2.68 5.62
N SER A 219 -1.06 -3.37 5.28
CA SER A 219 -1.82 -3.06 4.07
C SER A 219 -2.52 -1.69 4.12
N LEU A 220 -2.81 -1.14 5.30
CA LEU A 220 -3.31 0.23 5.44
C LEU A 220 -2.20 1.28 5.31
N LEU A 221 -0.96 0.93 5.64
CA LEU A 221 0.21 1.81 5.45
C LEU A 221 0.60 1.94 3.97
N GLY A 222 0.52 0.83 3.22
CA GLY A 222 1.13 0.63 1.89
C GLY A 222 0.61 1.53 0.77
N PHE A 223 -0.61 2.06 0.90
CA PHE A 223 -1.36 2.50 -0.29
C PHE A 223 -2.06 3.85 -0.13
N GLY A 224 -1.68 4.64 0.89
CA GLY A 224 -2.39 5.86 1.29
C GLY A 224 -1.75 7.20 0.91
N TYR A 225 -0.75 7.26 0.01
CA TYR A 225 -0.03 8.52 -0.24
C TYR A 225 -0.06 9.03 -1.69
N LYS A 226 -0.45 8.23 -2.70
CA LYS A 226 -0.44 8.64 -4.13
C LYS A 226 -1.66 8.20 -4.95
N SER A 227 -2.76 7.80 -4.33
CA SER A 227 -3.88 7.25 -5.10
C SER A 227 -5.22 7.34 -4.41
N SER A 228 -6.27 7.49 -5.23
CA SER A 228 -7.67 7.59 -4.80
C SER A 228 -8.06 6.44 -3.85
N SER A 229 -9.06 6.67 -3.01
CA SER A 229 -9.51 5.80 -1.91
C SER A 229 -9.79 4.34 -2.31
N PHE A 230 -10.00 4.07 -3.60
CA PHE A 230 -10.15 2.73 -4.17
C PHE A 230 -8.83 1.94 -4.18
N PHE A 231 -7.68 2.59 -4.43
CA PHE A 231 -6.36 1.96 -4.47
C PHE A 231 -5.78 1.68 -3.10
N THR A 232 -6.17 2.47 -2.09
CA THR A 232 -5.76 2.26 -0.69
C THR A 232 -6.24 0.91 -0.13
N LEU A 233 -7.38 0.39 -0.63
CA LEU A 233 -7.90 -0.93 -0.26
C LEU A 233 -7.81 -1.95 -1.41
N GLY A 234 -7.78 -1.52 -2.67
CA GLY A 234 -7.85 -2.40 -3.84
C GLY A 234 -6.71 -3.41 -3.93
N ALA A 235 -5.45 -2.95 -3.85
CA ALA A 235 -4.30 -3.85 -3.89
C ALA A 235 -4.28 -4.84 -2.69
N PRO A 236 -4.49 -4.40 -1.43
CA PRO A 236 -4.69 -5.31 -0.30
C PRO A 236 -5.81 -6.33 -0.50
N ILE A 237 -6.97 -5.93 -1.02
CA ILE A 237 -8.10 -6.84 -1.32
C ILE A 237 -7.69 -7.88 -2.35
N ILE A 238 -6.99 -7.48 -3.42
CA ILE A 238 -6.53 -8.38 -4.47
C ILE A 238 -5.55 -9.40 -3.90
N VAL A 239 -4.54 -8.94 -3.16
CA VAL A 239 -3.51 -9.81 -2.58
C VAL A 239 -4.11 -10.77 -1.53
N LEU A 240 -5.12 -10.33 -0.77
CA LEU A 240 -5.82 -11.13 0.25
C LEU A 240 -7.08 -11.84 -0.29
N MET A 241 -7.22 -11.94 -1.62
CA MET A 241 -8.46 -12.41 -2.23
C MET A 241 -8.85 -13.81 -1.77
N VAL A 242 -7.90 -14.73 -1.65
CA VAL A 242 -8.17 -16.11 -1.22
C VAL A 242 -8.76 -16.17 0.21
N PRO A 243 -8.12 -15.60 1.25
CA PRO A 243 -8.71 -15.52 2.60
C PRO A 243 -10.06 -14.78 2.66
N ILE A 244 -10.16 -13.65 1.95
CA ILE A 244 -11.38 -12.83 1.93
C ILE A 244 -12.55 -13.63 1.34
N MET A 245 -12.35 -14.25 0.18
CA MET A 245 -13.40 -15.00 -0.50
C MET A 245 -13.81 -16.24 0.27
N ASP A 246 -12.88 -16.96 0.89
CA ASP A 246 -13.22 -18.11 1.74
C ASP A 246 -14.15 -17.70 2.89
N THR A 247 -13.86 -16.57 3.53
CA THR A 247 -14.67 -16.00 4.60
C THR A 247 -16.05 -15.55 4.10
N ILE A 248 -16.10 -14.81 2.98
CA ILE A 248 -17.36 -14.35 2.37
C ILE A 248 -18.24 -15.55 1.97
N ILE A 249 -17.65 -16.57 1.35
CA ILE A 249 -18.37 -17.78 0.94
C ILE A 249 -18.93 -18.52 2.16
N ALA A 250 -18.16 -18.63 3.25
CA ALA A 250 -18.64 -19.22 4.49
C ALA A 250 -19.85 -18.46 5.07
N ILE A 251 -19.79 -17.13 5.09
CA ILE A 251 -20.89 -16.25 5.52
C ILE A 251 -22.13 -16.46 4.64
N VAL A 252 -21.98 -16.43 3.32
CA VAL A 252 -23.08 -16.63 2.36
C VAL A 252 -23.66 -18.04 2.50
N ARG A 253 -22.83 -19.08 2.56
CA ARG A 253 -23.25 -20.47 2.76
C ARG A 253 -24.06 -20.61 4.04
N ARG A 254 -23.57 -20.13 5.19
CA ARG A 254 -24.29 -20.21 6.47
C ARG A 254 -25.65 -19.52 6.39
N LYS A 255 -25.71 -18.34 5.76
CA LYS A 255 -26.97 -17.60 5.55
C LYS A 255 -27.97 -18.35 4.67
N VAL A 256 -27.51 -18.98 3.58
CA VAL A 256 -28.35 -19.78 2.68
C VAL A 256 -28.91 -21.03 3.38
N HIS A 257 -28.18 -21.60 4.34
CA HIS A 257 -28.60 -22.77 5.12
C HIS A 257 -29.21 -22.41 6.49
N HIS A 258 -29.51 -21.13 6.75
CA HIS A 258 -30.10 -20.64 8.01
C HIS A 258 -29.30 -21.03 9.28
N LYS A 259 -27.98 -21.10 9.18
CA LYS A 259 -27.08 -21.36 10.30
C LYS A 259 -26.56 -20.08 10.94
N SER A 260 -26.22 -20.12 12.22
CA SER A 260 -25.59 -18.99 12.90
C SER A 260 -24.18 -18.71 12.37
N PHE A 261 -23.69 -17.47 12.48
CA PHE A 261 -22.35 -17.11 12.03
C PHE A 261 -21.23 -17.79 12.83
N SER A 262 -21.51 -18.18 14.07
CA SER A 262 -20.56 -18.81 15.01
C SER A 262 -20.50 -20.33 14.90
N GLU A 263 -21.36 -20.96 14.11
CA GLU A 263 -21.34 -22.42 13.94
C GLU A 263 -20.14 -22.89 13.12
N ALA A 264 -19.49 -23.97 13.59
CA ALA A 264 -18.39 -24.61 12.89
C ALA A 264 -18.79 -25.03 11.47
N ASP A 265 -17.90 -24.76 10.51
CA ASP A 265 -18.15 -24.98 9.08
C ASP A 265 -16.98 -25.76 8.45
N ARG A 266 -17.30 -26.70 7.57
CA ARG A 266 -16.33 -27.56 6.85
C ARG A 266 -16.32 -27.29 5.34
N GLY A 267 -17.04 -26.26 4.88
CA GLY A 267 -17.12 -25.90 3.48
C GLY A 267 -16.02 -24.96 2.99
N HIS A 268 -14.96 -24.76 3.77
CA HIS A 268 -13.81 -23.94 3.39
C HIS A 268 -13.07 -24.50 2.17
N LEU A 269 -12.41 -23.63 1.40
CA LEU A 269 -11.71 -23.95 0.15
C LEU A 269 -10.77 -25.15 0.31
N HIS A 270 -9.97 -25.15 1.37
CA HIS A 270 -8.96 -26.16 1.63
C HIS A 270 -9.57 -27.55 1.90
N HIS A 271 -10.70 -27.62 2.61
CA HIS A 271 -11.43 -28.88 2.83
C HIS A 271 -12.04 -29.42 1.54
N LYS A 272 -12.52 -28.55 0.66
CA LYS A 272 -13.08 -28.96 -0.64
C LYS A 272 -12.02 -29.51 -1.58
N LEU A 273 -10.87 -28.85 -1.68
CA LEU A 273 -9.73 -29.35 -2.45
C LEU A 273 -9.27 -30.72 -1.93
N MET A 274 -9.14 -30.86 -0.61
CA MET A 274 -8.59 -32.07 -0.02
C MET A 274 -9.54 -33.26 -0.08
N PHE A 275 -10.81 -33.07 0.29
CA PHE A 275 -11.77 -34.17 0.46
C PHE A 275 -12.78 -34.32 -0.67
N SER A 276 -13.18 -33.22 -1.35
CA SER A 276 -14.15 -33.32 -2.45
C SER A 276 -13.48 -33.56 -3.80
N LEU A 277 -12.23 -33.14 -3.98
CA LEU A 277 -11.42 -33.38 -5.18
C LEU A 277 -10.30 -34.39 -4.94
N GLU A 278 -10.23 -34.98 -3.75
CA GLU A 278 -9.28 -36.05 -3.38
C GLU A 278 -7.80 -35.70 -3.63
N LEU A 279 -7.45 -34.42 -3.61
CA LEU A 279 -6.10 -33.94 -3.93
C LEU A 279 -5.09 -34.20 -2.79
N GLY A 280 -5.58 -34.42 -1.57
CA GLY A 280 -4.75 -34.48 -0.37
C GLY A 280 -4.24 -33.10 0.08
N GLN A 281 -3.57 -33.06 1.23
CA GLN A 281 -3.19 -31.82 1.90
C GLN A 281 -2.16 -31.01 1.12
N THR A 282 -1.02 -31.61 0.78
CA THR A 282 0.09 -30.90 0.09
C THR A 282 -0.34 -30.27 -1.22
N LYS A 283 -1.06 -31.00 -2.09
CA LYS A 283 -1.53 -30.47 -3.38
C LYS A 283 -2.52 -29.33 -3.19
N SER A 284 -3.43 -29.46 -2.22
CA SER A 284 -4.40 -28.40 -1.90
C SER A 284 -3.70 -27.10 -1.47
N VAL A 285 -2.69 -27.21 -0.60
CA VAL A 285 -1.91 -26.04 -0.14
C VAL A 285 -1.12 -25.41 -1.29
N LEU A 286 -0.44 -26.21 -2.13
CA LEU A 286 0.32 -25.69 -3.27
C LEU A 286 -0.57 -24.99 -4.32
N ILE A 287 -1.78 -25.50 -4.57
CA ILE A 287 -2.76 -24.84 -5.45
C ILE A 287 -3.16 -23.48 -4.84
N LEU A 288 -3.44 -23.43 -3.54
CA LEU A 288 -3.82 -22.19 -2.88
C LEU A 288 -2.65 -21.18 -2.86
N TYR A 289 -1.41 -21.63 -2.72
CA TYR A 289 -0.23 -20.78 -2.90
C TYR A 289 -0.16 -20.22 -4.31
N PHE A 290 -0.34 -21.08 -5.33
CA PHE A 290 -0.28 -20.66 -6.73
C PHE A 290 -1.37 -19.64 -7.06
N VAL A 291 -2.61 -19.87 -6.63
CA VAL A 291 -3.71 -18.92 -6.82
C VAL A 291 -3.44 -17.60 -6.09
N THR A 292 -2.95 -17.65 -4.85
CA THR A 292 -2.55 -16.45 -4.09
C THR A 292 -1.43 -15.69 -4.81
N PHE A 293 -0.45 -16.40 -5.36
CA PHE A 293 0.61 -15.82 -6.16
C PHE A 293 0.08 -15.16 -7.43
N LEU A 294 -0.87 -15.76 -8.14
CA LEU A 294 -1.47 -15.15 -9.34
C LEU A 294 -2.24 -13.86 -9.02
N PHE A 295 -3.01 -13.83 -7.92
CA PHE A 295 -3.63 -12.58 -7.46
C PHE A 295 -2.59 -11.54 -7.02
N SER A 296 -1.55 -11.98 -6.33
CA SER A 296 -0.45 -11.10 -5.91
C SER A 296 0.32 -10.51 -7.11
N LEU A 297 0.60 -11.33 -8.12
CA LEU A 297 1.19 -10.94 -9.39
C LEU A 297 0.28 -9.94 -10.11
N CYS A 298 -1.04 -10.18 -10.13
CA CYS A 298 -2.01 -9.23 -10.66
C CYS A 298 -1.92 -7.87 -9.96
N SER A 299 -1.82 -7.85 -8.63
CA SER A 299 -1.66 -6.60 -7.88
C SER A 299 -0.36 -5.89 -8.21
N TYR A 300 0.74 -6.63 -8.41
CA TYR A 300 2.03 -6.04 -8.77
C TYR A 300 2.08 -5.56 -10.22
N LEU A 301 1.54 -6.33 -11.16
CA LEU A 301 1.43 -5.96 -12.59
C LEU A 301 0.60 -4.70 -12.79
N TYR A 302 -0.38 -4.45 -11.93
CA TYR A 302 -1.21 -3.25 -11.97
C TYR A 302 -0.37 -1.95 -11.90
N LEU A 303 0.81 -2.00 -11.28
CA LEU A 303 1.74 -0.87 -11.20
C LEU A 303 2.29 -0.46 -12.58
N TYR A 304 2.39 -1.42 -13.51
CA TYR A 304 3.00 -1.23 -14.83
C TYR A 304 1.94 -1.18 -15.94
N ASP A 305 0.97 -2.09 -15.92
CA ASP A 305 -0.11 -2.17 -16.90
C ASP A 305 -1.45 -2.45 -16.21
N ARG A 306 -2.25 -1.40 -16.07
CA ARG A 306 -3.58 -1.47 -15.43
C ARG A 306 -4.57 -2.31 -16.23
N ILE A 307 -4.47 -2.33 -17.56
CA ILE A 307 -5.42 -3.04 -18.42
C ILE A 307 -5.13 -4.54 -18.33
N ALA A 308 -3.88 -4.94 -18.54
CA ALA A 308 -3.47 -6.33 -18.44
C ALA A 308 -3.76 -6.90 -17.05
N ALA A 309 -3.46 -6.15 -15.99
CA ALA A 309 -3.80 -6.54 -14.62
C ALA A 309 -5.31 -6.66 -14.39
N SER A 310 -6.12 -5.72 -14.91
CA SER A 310 -7.59 -5.80 -14.77
C SER A 310 -8.18 -7.01 -15.52
N ILE A 311 -7.67 -7.31 -16.72
CA ILE A 311 -8.07 -8.51 -17.48
C ILE A 311 -7.72 -9.76 -16.69
N LEU A 312 -6.47 -9.88 -16.23
CA LEU A 312 -6.02 -11.01 -15.41
C LEU A 312 -6.88 -11.17 -14.15
N PHE A 313 -7.16 -10.08 -13.44
CA PHE A 313 -8.01 -10.09 -12.25
C PHE A 313 -9.41 -10.64 -12.55
N ILE A 314 -10.07 -10.13 -13.60
CA ILE A 314 -11.41 -10.57 -14.01
C ILE A 314 -11.38 -12.05 -14.41
N THR A 315 -10.36 -12.49 -15.15
CA THR A 315 -10.19 -13.90 -15.51
C THR A 315 -10.07 -14.78 -14.27
N LEU A 316 -9.22 -14.41 -13.30
CA LEU A 316 -9.06 -15.15 -12.06
C LEU A 316 -10.35 -15.19 -11.22
N MET A 317 -11.11 -14.09 -11.20
CA MET A 317 -12.42 -14.03 -10.53
C MET A 317 -13.45 -14.95 -11.18
N VAL A 318 -13.52 -14.97 -12.50
CA VAL A 318 -14.42 -15.88 -13.22
C VAL A 318 -14.03 -17.34 -12.97
N LEU A 319 -12.74 -17.67 -13.03
CA LEU A 319 -12.25 -19.02 -12.75
C LEU A 319 -12.55 -19.46 -11.31
N PHE A 320 -12.36 -18.54 -10.35
CA PHE A 320 -12.67 -18.79 -8.95
C PHE A 320 -14.17 -19.03 -8.73
N GLU A 321 -15.04 -18.23 -9.34
CA GLU A 321 -16.50 -18.44 -9.23
C GLU A 321 -16.93 -19.76 -9.87
N ILE A 322 -16.39 -20.11 -11.05
CA ILE A 322 -16.62 -21.42 -11.68
C ILE A 322 -16.19 -22.55 -10.73
N PHE A 323 -15.06 -22.41 -10.04
CA PHE A 323 -14.60 -23.38 -9.05
C PHE A 323 -15.57 -23.52 -7.87
N VAL A 324 -16.07 -22.40 -7.32
CA VAL A 324 -17.05 -22.37 -6.23
C VAL A 324 -18.34 -23.10 -6.64
N GLU A 325 -18.82 -22.84 -7.86
CA GLU A 325 -20.00 -23.51 -8.41
C GLU A 325 -19.76 -25.01 -8.66
N ALA A 326 -18.64 -25.36 -9.30
CA ALA A 326 -18.28 -26.74 -9.61
C ALA A 326 -18.21 -27.60 -8.34
N THR A 327 -17.57 -27.08 -7.30
CA THR A 327 -17.40 -27.77 -5.99
C THR A 327 -18.59 -27.64 -5.05
N SER A 328 -19.66 -26.94 -5.47
CA SER A 328 -20.88 -26.70 -4.71
C SER A 328 -20.61 -26.12 -3.31
N MET A 329 -19.67 -25.17 -3.23
CA MET A 329 -19.22 -24.57 -1.97
C MET A 329 -20.30 -23.77 -1.25
N ILE A 330 -21.21 -23.12 -1.98
CA ILE A 330 -22.34 -22.38 -1.40
C ILE A 330 -23.54 -23.33 -1.25
N GLY A 331 -23.83 -24.12 -2.28
CA GLY A 331 -24.81 -25.20 -2.23
C GLY A 331 -25.04 -25.81 -3.60
N ARG A 332 -25.63 -27.01 -3.64
CA ARG A 332 -25.87 -27.76 -4.89
C ARG A 332 -26.69 -27.01 -5.94
N LYS A 333 -27.49 -26.02 -5.51
CA LYS A 333 -28.41 -25.24 -6.36
C LYS A 333 -27.84 -23.87 -6.76
N TYR A 334 -26.66 -23.50 -6.28
CA TYR A 334 -26.00 -22.25 -6.60
C TYR A 334 -25.04 -22.47 -7.78
N LYS A 335 -25.49 -22.13 -9.00
CA LYS A 335 -24.80 -22.39 -10.28
C LYS A 335 -25.00 -21.25 -11.32
N PRO A 336 -24.86 -19.96 -10.98
CA PRO A 336 -25.22 -18.87 -11.89
C PRO A 336 -24.44 -18.84 -13.22
N LEU A 337 -23.11 -18.89 -13.19
CA LEU A 337 -22.27 -18.86 -14.39
C LEU A 337 -22.41 -20.12 -15.22
N LEU A 338 -22.45 -21.30 -14.59
CA LEU A 338 -22.64 -22.56 -15.31
C LEU A 338 -24.03 -22.63 -15.98
N THR A 339 -25.06 -22.06 -15.36
CA THR A 339 -26.39 -21.95 -15.98
C THR A 339 -26.40 -20.94 -17.12
N ILE A 340 -25.69 -19.80 -17.02
CA ILE A 340 -25.55 -18.83 -18.12
C ILE A 340 -24.79 -19.47 -19.29
N ALA A 341 -23.67 -20.15 -19.03
CA ALA A 341 -22.89 -20.85 -20.04
C ALA A 341 -23.75 -21.88 -20.82
N ASN A 342 -24.68 -22.56 -20.13
CA ASN A 342 -25.57 -23.51 -20.77
C ASN A 342 -26.57 -22.89 -21.76
N ILE A 343 -26.90 -21.60 -21.62
CA ILE A 343 -27.75 -20.89 -22.59
C ILE A 343 -27.10 -20.87 -23.97
N PHE A 344 -25.77 -20.70 -23.99
CA PHE A 344 -24.99 -20.60 -25.22
C PHE A 344 -24.49 -21.97 -25.71
N ILE A 345 -24.00 -22.81 -24.80
CA ILE A 345 -23.38 -24.10 -25.14
C ILE A 345 -24.44 -25.18 -25.41
N LYS A 346 -25.62 -25.09 -24.78
CA LYS A 346 -26.72 -26.08 -24.88
C LYS A 346 -26.26 -27.52 -24.60
N SER A 347 -25.53 -27.71 -23.50
CA SER A 347 -25.04 -29.02 -23.07
C SER A 347 -25.99 -29.67 -22.05
N GLU A 348 -26.23 -30.98 -22.19
CA GLU A 348 -27.00 -31.76 -21.21
C GLU A 348 -26.27 -31.93 -19.86
N TYR A 349 -24.95 -31.75 -19.83
CA TYR A 349 -24.14 -31.87 -18.62
C TYR A 349 -24.11 -30.60 -17.76
N LEU A 350 -24.63 -29.47 -18.26
CA LEU A 350 -24.69 -28.21 -17.54
C LEU A 350 -26.10 -27.97 -16.94
N PRO A 351 -26.21 -27.30 -15.78
CA PRO A 351 -27.50 -27.07 -15.12
C PRO A 351 -28.41 -26.15 -15.95
N SER A 352 -29.65 -26.58 -16.21
CA SER A 352 -30.60 -25.78 -16.98
C SER A 352 -31.25 -24.68 -16.12
N ILE A 353 -31.69 -23.59 -16.74
CA ILE A 353 -32.47 -22.53 -16.07
C ILE A 353 -33.68 -23.09 -15.33
N LYS A 354 -34.29 -24.17 -15.83
CA LYS A 354 -35.50 -24.79 -15.25
C LYS A 354 -35.23 -25.47 -13.90
N ASP A 355 -33.99 -25.91 -13.64
CA ASP A 355 -33.61 -26.66 -12.44
C ASP A 355 -33.26 -25.75 -11.24
N SER A 356 -33.03 -24.46 -11.49
CA SER A 356 -32.72 -23.47 -10.46
C SER A 356 -33.99 -22.87 -9.82
N LYS A 357 -34.62 -23.62 -8.90
CA LYS A 357 -35.77 -23.13 -8.09
C LYS A 357 -35.55 -21.75 -7.40
N PRO A 358 -34.35 -21.37 -6.91
CA PRO A 358 -34.11 -20.03 -6.36
C PRO A 358 -34.24 -18.93 -7.42
N TYR A 359 -33.77 -19.16 -8.65
CA TYR A 359 -33.74 -18.16 -9.72
C TYR A 359 -35.15 -17.90 -10.27
N ARG A 360 -36.00 -18.93 -10.37
CA ARG A 360 -37.44 -18.76 -10.66
C ARG A 360 -38.16 -17.90 -9.62
N ARG A 361 -37.78 -18.01 -8.34
CA ARG A 361 -38.35 -17.15 -7.27
C ARG A 361 -37.79 -15.74 -7.34
N VAL A 362 -36.49 -15.56 -7.56
CA VAL A 362 -35.86 -14.23 -7.72
C VAL A 362 -36.48 -13.51 -8.91
N ILE A 363 -36.51 -14.11 -10.11
CA ILE A 363 -37.14 -13.52 -11.31
C ILE A 363 -38.63 -13.19 -11.06
N LYS A 364 -39.38 -14.05 -10.34
CA LYS A 364 -40.79 -13.77 -10.00
C LYS A 364 -40.99 -12.76 -8.85
N LYS A 365 -40.00 -12.56 -7.96
CA LYS A 365 -40.06 -11.63 -6.80
C LYS A 365 -39.34 -10.31 -7.04
N VAL A 366 -38.65 -10.11 -8.16
CA VAL A 366 -38.04 -8.83 -8.55
C VAL A 366 -39.17 -7.85 -8.88
N LYS A 367 -39.83 -7.36 -7.83
CA LYS A 367 -40.54 -6.09 -7.83
C LYS A 367 -39.51 -4.97 -7.94
N LYS A 368 -39.93 -3.87 -8.55
CA LYS A 368 -39.27 -2.59 -8.82
C LYS A 368 -38.21 -2.12 -7.77
N GLN A 369 -38.33 -2.52 -6.50
CA GLN A 369 -37.43 -2.19 -5.40
C GLN A 369 -36.06 -2.90 -5.44
N TYR A 370 -35.96 -4.17 -5.86
CA TYR A 370 -34.65 -4.86 -5.99
C TYR A 370 -33.98 -4.54 -7.32
N LEU A 371 -34.77 -4.23 -8.36
CA LEU A 371 -34.26 -3.61 -9.58
C LEU A 371 -33.65 -2.25 -9.24
N ALA A 372 -34.27 -1.45 -8.37
CA ALA A 372 -33.68 -0.20 -7.89
C ALA A 372 -32.36 -0.43 -7.14
N ILE A 373 -32.23 -1.48 -6.31
CA ILE A 373 -30.96 -1.79 -5.61
C ILE A 373 -29.89 -2.29 -6.58
N ILE A 374 -30.24 -3.14 -7.55
CA ILE A 374 -29.29 -3.61 -8.57
C ILE A 374 -28.91 -2.47 -9.52
N VAL A 375 -29.85 -1.61 -9.91
CA VAL A 375 -29.59 -0.38 -10.66
C VAL A 375 -28.80 0.61 -9.82
N LEU A 376 -28.99 0.69 -8.50
CA LEU A 376 -28.21 1.53 -7.60
C LEU A 376 -26.79 0.99 -7.45
N ILE A 377 -26.59 -0.32 -7.27
CA ILE A 377 -25.28 -0.95 -7.22
C ILE A 377 -24.58 -0.83 -8.58
N PHE A 378 -25.30 -1.06 -9.68
CA PHE A 378 -24.77 -0.89 -11.03
C PHE A 378 -24.51 0.59 -11.33
N ALA A 379 -25.30 1.53 -10.83
CA ALA A 379 -25.06 2.97 -10.95
C ALA A 379 -23.95 3.44 -10.02
N ILE A 380 -23.71 2.81 -8.87
CA ILE A 380 -22.58 3.07 -7.97
C ILE A 380 -21.31 2.51 -8.61
N VAL A 381 -21.33 1.29 -9.14
CA VAL A 381 -20.22 0.66 -9.84
C VAL A 381 -19.93 1.39 -11.16
N PHE A 382 -20.97 1.76 -11.91
CA PHE A 382 -20.84 2.57 -13.13
C PHE A 382 -20.42 3.99 -12.79
N SER A 383 -20.88 4.62 -11.71
CA SER A 383 -20.37 5.91 -11.25
C SER A 383 -18.95 5.80 -10.73
N LEU A 384 -18.54 4.69 -10.12
CA LEU A 384 -17.15 4.44 -9.70
C LEU A 384 -16.25 4.23 -10.93
N ILE A 385 -16.70 3.46 -11.92
CA ILE A 385 -16.00 3.27 -13.19
C ILE A 385 -15.96 4.57 -13.97
N PHE A 386 -17.06 5.32 -14.03
CA PHE A 386 -17.16 6.63 -14.65
C PHE A 386 -16.34 7.66 -13.87
N ILE A 387 -16.19 7.58 -12.55
CA ILE A 387 -15.28 8.44 -11.78
C ILE A 387 -13.82 8.01 -12.01
N ILE A 388 -13.52 6.72 -12.17
CA ILE A 388 -12.17 6.24 -12.50
C ILE A 388 -11.77 6.67 -13.93
N ASP A 389 -12.70 6.58 -14.87
CA ASP A 389 -12.53 7.00 -16.27
C ASP A 389 -12.57 8.52 -16.39
N ASN A 390 -13.50 9.18 -15.69
CA ASN A 390 -13.58 10.62 -15.65
C ASN A 390 -12.50 11.25 -14.76
N ASN A 391 -11.81 10.52 -13.87
CA ASN A 391 -10.56 10.98 -13.23
C ASN A 391 -9.35 10.82 -14.16
N ARG A 392 -9.45 10.07 -15.26
CA ARG A 392 -8.47 10.17 -16.36
C ARG A 392 -8.69 11.46 -17.18
N THR A 393 -9.92 11.97 -17.25
CA THR A 393 -10.26 13.26 -17.90
C THR A 393 -10.42 14.44 -16.93
N SER A 394 -10.46 14.18 -15.62
CA SER A 394 -10.57 15.14 -14.51
C SER A 394 -9.36 15.00 -13.59
N ASN A 395 -8.18 14.83 -14.18
CA ASN A 395 -7.18 15.83 -13.86
C ASN A 395 -7.78 17.16 -14.34
N ILE A 396 -8.62 17.79 -13.51
CA ILE A 396 -8.59 19.23 -13.48
C ILE A 396 -7.14 19.48 -13.11
N LYS A 397 -6.31 19.70 -14.14
CA LYS A 397 -5.13 20.54 -14.00
C LYS A 397 -5.71 21.68 -13.20
N GLN A 398 -5.38 21.77 -11.90
CA GLN A 398 -5.36 23.07 -11.27
C GLN A 398 -4.63 23.89 -12.33
N THR A 399 -5.32 24.83 -12.99
CA THR A 399 -4.64 25.76 -13.86
C THR A 399 -3.51 26.25 -12.98
N PRO A 400 -2.25 25.89 -13.30
CA PRO A 400 -1.15 26.18 -12.40
C PRO A 400 -1.30 27.67 -12.08
N PRO A 401 -1.22 28.08 -10.81
CA PRO A 401 -1.33 29.48 -10.46
C PRO A 401 -0.49 30.24 -11.46
N LYS A 402 -1.08 31.20 -12.18
CA LYS A 402 -0.40 31.85 -13.29
C LYS A 402 0.85 32.50 -12.71
N ILE A 403 2.01 31.84 -12.89
CA ILE A 403 3.27 32.28 -12.31
C ILE A 403 3.62 33.57 -13.03
N VAL A 404 3.64 34.66 -12.26
CA VAL A 404 4.13 35.95 -12.75
C VAL A 404 5.62 35.94 -12.48
N TYR A 405 6.41 35.87 -13.55
CA TYR A 405 7.86 36.02 -13.44
C TYR A 405 8.17 37.52 -13.39
N GLU A 406 8.89 37.94 -12.35
CA GLU A 406 9.26 39.33 -12.13
C GLU A 406 10.73 39.55 -12.49
N ALA A 407 10.99 40.61 -13.26
CA ALA A 407 12.35 41.07 -13.54
C ALA A 407 13.02 41.59 -12.26
N SER A 408 14.34 41.42 -12.15
CA SER A 408 15.16 42.00 -11.09
C SER A 408 15.13 43.54 -11.18
N GLU A 409 15.14 44.25 -10.04
CA GLU A 409 15.01 45.71 -10.00
C GLU A 409 16.08 46.45 -10.85
N ASN A 410 17.28 45.85 -10.97
CA ASN A 410 18.42 46.41 -11.71
C ASN A 410 19.05 45.31 -12.60
N GLU A 411 18.36 44.89 -13.65
CA GLU A 411 18.87 43.82 -14.53
C GLU A 411 20.18 44.17 -15.24
N THR A 412 21.06 43.19 -15.37
CA THR A 412 22.20 43.29 -16.28
C THR A 412 21.76 43.08 -17.73
N LYS A 413 22.62 43.42 -18.69
CA LYS A 413 22.33 43.20 -20.12
C LYS A 413 22.06 41.71 -20.43
N LEU A 414 22.78 40.80 -19.76
CA LEU A 414 22.58 39.37 -19.90
C LEU A 414 21.21 38.94 -19.36
N MET A 415 20.87 39.36 -18.14
CA MET A 415 19.59 39.04 -17.52
C MET A 415 18.41 39.58 -18.34
N SER A 416 18.49 40.83 -18.80
CA SER A 416 17.42 41.42 -19.63
C SER A 416 17.21 40.65 -20.94
N ASN A 417 18.28 40.14 -21.56
CA ASN A 417 18.16 39.27 -22.73
C ASN A 417 17.41 37.96 -22.39
N ILE A 418 17.79 37.29 -21.29
CA ILE A 418 17.14 36.05 -20.84
C ILE A 418 15.66 36.30 -20.51
N TYR A 419 15.34 37.39 -19.80
CA TYR A 419 13.96 37.75 -19.43
C TYR A 419 13.08 38.04 -20.66
N ASN A 420 13.63 38.73 -21.66
CA ASN A 420 12.93 38.96 -22.92
C ASN A 420 12.64 37.64 -23.65
N GLN A 421 13.60 36.72 -23.70
CA GLN A 421 13.39 35.38 -24.26
C GLN A 421 12.33 34.59 -23.49
N LEU A 422 12.35 34.66 -22.16
CA LEU A 422 11.35 34.03 -21.28
C LEU A 422 9.95 34.59 -21.58
N THR A 423 9.82 35.90 -21.69
CA THR A 423 8.56 36.57 -22.00
C THR A 423 8.03 36.15 -23.38
N THR A 424 8.91 36.05 -24.39
CA THR A 424 8.55 35.52 -25.71
C THR A 424 8.12 34.06 -25.66
N ALA A 425 8.83 33.20 -24.92
CA ALA A 425 8.51 31.78 -24.75
C ALA A 425 7.13 31.58 -24.08
N ILE A 426 6.83 32.39 -23.05
CA ILE A 426 5.53 32.38 -22.36
C ILE A 426 4.41 32.79 -23.32
N ASN A 427 4.61 33.86 -24.10
CA ASN A 427 3.59 34.36 -25.04
C ASN A 427 3.36 33.42 -26.24
N SER A 428 4.38 32.67 -26.64
CA SER A 428 4.32 31.68 -27.74
C SER A 428 3.90 30.27 -27.29
N ASN A 429 3.73 30.05 -25.97
CA ASN A 429 3.31 28.78 -25.37
C ASN A 429 4.28 27.61 -25.62
N TYR A 430 5.56 27.91 -25.87
CA TYR A 430 6.62 26.92 -26.07
C TYR A 430 7.16 26.44 -24.71
N ARG A 431 6.71 25.26 -24.25
CA ARG A 431 7.04 24.74 -22.90
C ARG A 431 8.49 24.32 -22.73
N GLU A 432 9.12 23.76 -23.77
CA GLU A 432 10.46 23.16 -23.68
C GLU A 432 11.54 24.16 -23.24
N ASN A 433 11.37 25.46 -23.50
CA ASN A 433 12.38 26.47 -23.19
C ASN A 433 12.11 27.23 -21.88
N ILE A 434 10.91 27.10 -21.28
CA ILE A 434 10.54 27.92 -20.10
C ILE A 434 11.38 27.50 -18.89
N GLY A 435 11.51 26.20 -18.63
CA GLY A 435 12.29 25.69 -17.50
C GLY A 435 13.76 26.11 -17.57
N GLU A 436 14.38 25.95 -18.75
CA GLU A 436 15.76 26.36 -19.00
C GLU A 436 15.97 27.87 -18.78
N LEU A 437 15.07 28.72 -19.30
CA LEU A 437 15.17 30.17 -19.18
C LEU A 437 14.96 30.64 -17.73
N VAL A 438 14.01 30.04 -17.01
CA VAL A 438 13.76 30.33 -15.59
C VAL A 438 14.96 29.94 -14.73
N GLY A 439 15.48 28.72 -14.90
CA GLY A 439 16.64 28.25 -14.14
C GLY A 439 17.90 29.08 -14.45
N THR A 440 18.11 29.43 -15.73
CA THR A 440 19.21 30.29 -16.15
C THR A 440 19.12 31.69 -15.56
N TYR A 441 17.93 32.30 -15.60
CA TYR A 441 17.71 33.63 -15.05
C TYR A 441 17.94 33.63 -13.53
N PHE A 442 17.40 32.63 -12.82
CA PHE A 442 17.63 32.44 -11.39
C PHE A 442 19.11 32.36 -11.04
N VAL A 443 19.88 31.51 -11.75
CA VAL A 443 21.32 31.36 -11.50
C VAL A 443 22.08 32.66 -11.80
N CYS A 444 21.77 33.33 -12.91
CA CYS A 444 22.43 34.60 -13.26
C CYS A 444 22.14 35.70 -12.21
N ASP A 445 20.90 35.79 -11.72
CA ASP A 445 20.53 36.77 -10.70
C ASP A 445 21.15 36.44 -9.33
N TYR A 446 21.21 35.15 -8.97
CA TYR A 446 21.80 34.70 -7.69
C TYR A 446 23.30 35.03 -7.59
N TYR A 447 24.05 34.85 -8.67
CA TYR A 447 25.52 35.04 -8.65
C TYR A 447 25.99 36.45 -9.05
N THR A 448 25.12 37.31 -9.56
CA THR A 448 25.44 38.71 -9.90
C THR A 448 25.31 39.61 -8.66
N LEU A 449 26.37 40.36 -8.34
CA LEU A 449 26.45 41.26 -7.18
C LEU A 449 26.43 42.75 -7.54
N THR A 450 26.81 43.10 -8.78
CA THR A 450 26.85 44.50 -9.27
C THR A 450 25.55 45.26 -9.11
N ASN A 451 24.43 44.55 -9.05
CA ASN A 451 23.10 45.11 -8.99
C ASN A 451 22.39 44.90 -7.64
N LYS A 452 23.11 44.44 -6.61
CA LYS A 452 22.54 44.13 -5.28
C LYS A 452 22.76 45.25 -4.26
N SER A 453 21.73 45.49 -3.46
CA SER A 453 21.75 46.34 -2.28
C SER A 453 22.01 45.51 -1.00
N LEU A 454 22.22 46.17 0.14
CA LEU A 454 22.44 45.50 1.42
C LEU A 454 21.29 44.52 1.74
N ASP A 455 21.65 43.33 2.20
CA ASP A 455 20.73 42.23 2.54
C ASP A 455 19.89 41.66 1.37
N GLN A 456 20.09 42.14 0.15
CA GLN A 456 19.37 41.67 -1.03
C GLN A 456 19.98 40.39 -1.59
N ILE A 457 19.17 39.34 -1.71
CA ILE A 457 19.55 38.06 -2.33
C ILE A 457 18.92 37.97 -3.73
N GLY A 458 19.70 37.58 -4.72
CA GLY A 458 19.21 37.33 -6.08
C GLY A 458 18.43 36.03 -6.21
N GLY A 459 17.48 35.99 -7.15
CA GLY A 459 16.76 34.79 -7.55
C GLY A 459 15.63 34.37 -6.61
N VAL A 460 15.47 35.02 -5.45
CA VAL A 460 14.52 34.58 -4.41
C VAL A 460 13.07 34.54 -4.91
N ASN A 461 12.69 35.43 -5.82
CA ASN A 461 11.34 35.49 -6.39
C ASN A 461 10.97 34.24 -7.22
N TYR A 462 11.96 33.44 -7.62
CA TYR A 462 11.77 32.19 -8.35
C TYR A 462 11.72 30.96 -7.43
N PHE A 463 11.90 31.15 -6.11
CA PHE A 463 11.86 30.06 -5.14
C PHE A 463 10.43 29.76 -4.68
N TYR A 464 10.15 28.50 -4.33
CA TYR A 464 8.83 28.12 -3.83
C TYR A 464 8.51 28.87 -2.51
N SER A 465 7.32 29.47 -2.42
CA SER A 465 6.95 30.39 -1.33
C SER A 465 7.21 29.82 0.06
N ASP A 466 6.83 28.55 0.28
CA ASP A 466 6.94 27.89 1.58
C ASP A 466 8.38 27.47 1.92
N LYS A 467 9.31 27.71 1.01
CA LYS A 467 10.74 27.41 1.14
C LYS A 467 11.63 28.63 0.98
N LYS A 468 11.04 29.80 0.79
CA LYS A 468 11.75 31.07 0.64
C LYS A 468 12.64 31.35 1.86
N ASP A 469 12.11 31.25 3.07
CA ASP A 469 12.86 31.52 4.31
C ASP A 469 14.04 30.55 4.52
N ASP A 470 13.82 29.26 4.22
CA ASP A 470 14.85 28.22 4.27
C ASP A 470 15.99 28.54 3.29
N PHE A 471 15.64 28.96 2.06
CA PHE A 471 16.60 29.33 1.02
C PHE A 471 17.34 30.63 1.34
N GLU A 472 16.65 31.66 1.80
CA GLU A 472 17.30 32.92 2.19
C GLU A 472 18.30 32.68 3.33
N THR A 473 17.95 31.81 4.29
CA THR A 473 18.85 31.40 5.37
C THR A 473 20.05 30.63 4.83
N TYR A 474 19.85 29.71 3.91
CA TYR A 474 20.94 29.00 3.24
C TYR A 474 21.86 29.98 2.50
N ALA A 475 21.30 30.85 1.65
CA ALA A 475 22.04 31.80 0.84
C ALA A 475 22.87 32.75 1.71
N LYS A 476 22.29 33.32 2.78
CA LYS A 476 23.00 34.19 3.74
C LYS A 476 24.13 33.48 4.48
N ASN A 477 24.08 32.17 4.63
CA ASN A 477 25.14 31.40 5.28
C ASN A 477 26.19 30.84 4.30
N ASP A 478 25.93 30.91 3.00
CA ASP A 478 26.77 30.38 1.92
C ASP A 478 27.32 31.52 1.04
N TYR A 479 26.94 31.59 -0.24
CA TYR A 479 27.45 32.59 -1.17
C TYR A 479 27.28 34.05 -0.69
N TYR A 480 26.17 34.36 0.01
CA TYR A 480 25.88 35.72 0.49
C TYR A 480 26.49 36.04 1.86
N LYS A 481 27.23 35.11 2.49
CA LYS A 481 27.78 35.26 3.84
C LYS A 481 28.62 36.53 4.02
N GLU A 482 29.39 36.90 3.01
CA GLU A 482 30.30 38.05 3.07
C GLU A 482 29.86 39.20 2.13
N VAL A 483 28.78 39.03 1.37
CA VAL A 483 28.35 39.97 0.33
C VAL A 483 28.10 41.38 0.88
N ASN A 484 27.49 41.50 2.06
CA ASN A 484 27.27 42.81 2.68
C ASN A 484 28.58 43.56 2.98
N THR A 485 29.67 42.85 3.28
CA THR A 485 30.99 43.47 3.47
C THR A 485 31.52 44.03 2.15
N TYR A 486 31.39 43.29 1.05
CA TYR A 486 31.75 43.76 -0.29
C TYR A 486 30.91 44.97 -0.71
N ILE A 487 29.60 44.95 -0.45
CA ILE A 487 28.71 46.09 -0.76
C ILE A 487 29.11 47.33 0.06
N ASN A 488 29.37 47.18 1.36
CA ASN A 488 29.81 48.28 2.23
C ASN A 488 31.15 48.88 1.79
N ASN A 489 32.06 48.05 1.29
CA ASN A 489 33.35 48.47 0.74
C ASN A 489 33.28 48.99 -0.70
N LYS A 490 32.11 48.92 -1.35
CA LYS A 490 31.90 49.24 -2.79
C LYS A 490 32.71 48.34 -3.74
N GLU A 491 32.92 47.09 -3.35
CA GLU A 491 33.68 46.06 -4.08
C GLU A 491 32.74 45.00 -4.72
N ASN A 492 31.43 45.23 -4.73
CA ASN A 492 30.44 44.30 -5.30
C ASN A 492 30.40 44.34 -6.84
N THR A 493 31.57 44.29 -7.52
CA THR A 493 31.67 44.44 -8.99
C THR A 493 31.42 43.14 -9.78
N GLN A 494 31.17 42.03 -9.09
CA GLN A 494 31.01 40.72 -9.70
C GLN A 494 29.71 40.60 -10.50
N GLU A 495 29.81 40.24 -11.77
CA GLU A 495 28.68 40.09 -12.70
C GLU A 495 28.85 38.85 -13.57
N VAL A 496 27.77 38.09 -13.78
CA VAL A 496 27.76 37.00 -14.75
C VAL A 496 27.70 37.59 -16.18
N LYS A 497 28.71 37.29 -17.01
CA LYS A 497 28.85 37.82 -18.38
C LYS A 497 28.30 36.89 -19.45
N SER A 498 28.41 35.59 -19.25
CA SER A 498 27.86 34.57 -20.16
C SER A 498 27.53 33.27 -19.42
N TYR A 499 26.75 32.41 -20.07
CA TYR A 499 26.38 31.09 -19.57
C TYR A 499 26.36 30.06 -20.69
N ASN A 500 26.47 28.78 -20.31
CA ASN A 500 26.32 27.63 -21.19
C ASN A 500 25.49 26.54 -20.47
N ILE A 501 24.39 26.10 -21.09
CA ILE A 501 23.57 25.01 -20.55
C ILE A 501 24.23 23.68 -20.92
N ILE A 502 24.54 22.87 -19.91
CA ILE A 502 25.20 21.57 -20.08
C ILE A 502 24.15 20.46 -20.24
N SER A 503 23.11 20.46 -19.40
CA SER A 503 22.03 19.47 -19.47
C SER A 503 20.73 19.98 -18.85
N TYR A 504 19.61 19.46 -19.35
CA TYR A 504 18.27 19.63 -18.80
C TYR A 504 17.58 18.26 -18.80
N GLU A 505 17.57 17.59 -17.65
CA GLU A 505 17.12 16.19 -17.53
C GLU A 505 16.10 16.01 -16.41
N GLN A 506 15.27 14.98 -16.50
CA GLN A 506 14.30 14.68 -15.45
C GLN A 506 15.01 14.32 -14.13
N SER A 507 14.66 15.02 -13.05
CA SER A 507 15.25 14.81 -11.73
C SER A 507 14.60 13.63 -11.00
N SER A 508 15.40 12.93 -10.20
CA SER A 508 14.93 11.91 -9.24
C SER A 508 14.55 12.51 -7.87
N LYS A 509 14.77 13.81 -7.66
CA LYS A 509 14.47 14.52 -6.42
C LYS A 509 13.01 14.97 -6.39
N ALA A 510 12.39 14.95 -5.21
CA ALA A 510 11.05 15.51 -5.00
C ALA A 510 10.97 16.19 -3.63
N LEU A 511 10.29 17.35 -3.57
CA LEU A 511 10.02 18.03 -2.31
C LEU A 511 8.79 17.42 -1.64
N LYS A 512 8.94 17.14 -0.34
CA LYS A 512 7.87 16.60 0.51
C LYS A 512 6.67 17.56 0.51
N GLY A 513 5.52 17.10 0.02
CA GLY A 513 4.30 17.92 -0.11
C GLY A 513 4.06 18.49 -1.51
N LEU A 514 5.01 18.34 -2.43
CA LEU A 514 4.90 18.67 -3.86
C LEU A 514 5.25 17.46 -4.74
N ASP A 515 4.92 16.26 -4.26
CA ASP A 515 5.33 14.97 -4.85
C ASP A 515 4.60 14.62 -6.18
N ASP A 516 3.65 15.45 -6.59
CA ASP A 516 2.82 15.30 -7.79
C ASP A 516 3.29 16.18 -8.97
N TYR A 517 4.30 17.03 -8.76
CA TYR A 517 4.91 17.86 -9.79
C TYR A 517 6.05 17.12 -10.50
N ASN A 518 6.37 17.53 -11.73
CA ASN A 518 7.55 17.03 -12.42
C ASN A 518 8.77 17.82 -11.98
N TYR A 519 9.92 17.15 -11.87
CA TYR A 519 11.17 17.79 -11.47
C TYR A 519 12.21 17.64 -12.57
N TYR A 520 12.99 18.68 -12.81
CA TYR A 520 14.08 18.68 -13.80
C TYR A 520 15.35 19.28 -13.19
N ASP A 521 16.49 18.64 -13.42
CA ASP A 521 17.80 19.15 -13.04
C ASP A 521 18.41 19.88 -14.25
N LEU A 522 18.57 21.20 -14.11
CA LEU A 522 19.28 22.05 -15.05
C LEU A 522 20.73 22.21 -14.58
N THR A 523 21.68 21.70 -15.35
CA THR A 523 23.12 21.93 -15.11
C THR A 523 23.61 23.02 -16.04
N ILE A 524 24.16 24.09 -15.45
CA ILE A 524 24.58 25.30 -16.15
C ILE A 524 25.97 25.71 -15.70
N GLU A 525 26.78 26.13 -16.67
CA GLU A 525 28.07 26.79 -16.44
C GLU A 525 27.90 28.30 -16.65
N ILE A 526 28.37 29.10 -15.70
CA ILE A 526 28.39 30.57 -15.78
C ILE A 526 29.83 31.08 -15.78
N ASN A 527 30.05 32.21 -16.45
CA ASN A 527 31.35 32.86 -16.57
C ASN A 527 31.25 34.33 -16.14
N PHE A 528 32.15 34.75 -15.24
CA PHE A 528 32.19 36.11 -14.68
C PHE A 528 33.02 37.09 -15.52
N GLY A 529 33.82 36.61 -16.47
CA GLY A 529 34.75 37.39 -17.29
C GLY A 529 35.99 37.88 -16.55
N GLU A 530 35.99 37.77 -15.21
CA GLU A 530 37.08 38.08 -14.30
C GLU A 530 37.05 37.11 -13.11
N TYR A 531 38.11 37.12 -12.30
CA TYR A 531 38.20 36.25 -11.13
C TYR A 531 37.17 36.63 -10.07
N ASN A 532 36.26 35.71 -9.72
CA ASN A 532 35.31 35.90 -8.64
C ASN A 532 35.95 35.55 -7.29
N SER A 533 36.09 36.54 -6.41
CA SER A 533 36.75 36.38 -5.10
C SER A 533 36.01 35.48 -4.11
N ILE A 534 34.69 35.34 -4.24
CA ILE A 534 33.85 34.53 -3.36
C ILE A 534 33.94 33.05 -3.75
N ILE A 535 33.83 32.77 -5.05
CA ILE A 535 33.85 31.40 -5.60
C ILE A 535 35.28 30.90 -5.84
N LYS A 536 36.25 31.83 -5.92
CA LYS A 536 37.66 31.59 -6.20
C LYS A 536 37.91 31.00 -7.59
N SER A 537 37.11 31.42 -8.58
CA SER A 537 37.16 30.95 -9.96
C SER A 537 36.60 32.00 -10.93
N GLU A 538 36.96 31.93 -12.21
CA GLU A 538 36.36 32.72 -13.30
C GLU A 538 35.06 32.10 -13.84
N THR A 539 34.87 30.79 -13.61
CA THR A 539 33.69 30.03 -14.00
C THR A 539 33.13 29.21 -12.86
N LEU A 540 31.83 28.93 -12.91
CA LEU A 540 31.14 28.05 -11.97
C LEU A 540 30.17 27.14 -12.72
N THR A 541 30.25 25.84 -12.47
CA THR A 541 29.21 24.89 -12.86
C THR A 541 28.30 24.61 -11.68
N THR A 542 26.99 24.78 -11.85
CA THR A 542 25.99 24.53 -10.81
C THR A 542 24.78 23.81 -11.37
N THR A 543 24.06 23.08 -10.52
CA THR A 543 22.81 22.40 -10.87
C THR A 543 21.66 22.97 -10.06
N VAL A 544 20.57 23.33 -10.72
CA VAL A 544 19.33 23.78 -10.07
C VAL A 544 18.19 22.81 -10.41
N SER A 545 17.42 22.44 -9.39
CA SER A 545 16.25 21.57 -9.55
C SER A 545 14.99 22.40 -9.70
N LEU A 546 14.33 22.30 -10.86
CA LEU A 546 13.12 23.01 -11.23
C LEU A 546 11.88 22.13 -10.97
N ILE A 547 10.75 22.76 -10.67
CA ILE A 547 9.47 22.12 -10.39
C ILE A 547 8.46 22.61 -11.44
N GLU A 548 7.91 21.68 -12.23
CA GLU A 548 6.94 21.92 -13.31
C GLU A 548 5.54 21.39 -13.03
#